data_AF-A0A3G2SWU3-F1
#
_entry.id   AF-A0A3G2SWU3-F1
#
_cell.length_a   1.000
_cell.length_b   1.000
_cell.length_c   1.000
_cell.angle_alpha   90.00
_cell.angle_beta   90.00
_cell.angle_gamma   90.00
#
_symmetry.space_group_name_H-M   'P 1'
#
loop_
_entity.id
_entity.type
_entity.pdbx_description
1 polymer ?
#
loop_
_entity_poly.entity_id
_entity_poly.type
_entity_poly.pdbx_seq_one_letter_code
_entity_poly.pdbx_strand_id
1 'polypeptide(L)'
;MSLNIFMLDKNIVSLIQSKNDGKTKTKDQIEMLQLLKRHDKSIYRFSSLSSAIEGRKKQKESKIESINTVDYETQILKSFFKKAKTDAHILKSNESNFSEVFSQYNVLHNQEKYKSVLKKYYELREKYVEKGSIPLNKKEAFSFELLEYIEAQDIAKENPIISIIFLAINQIIDNKYIDNPCNVLKLKKGKSLDENIHNIYSDLSIPNLISRLEFEGKGDIKITFLTLDKALSSYMEIFKFNYISEIKKNTGYLKLHQVEVEIQSKLIRSFFKNLFENWEASKNNSHSISSTKPSNKTE
;
A
#
# COMPACT_ATOMS: atom_id res chain seq x y z
N MET A 1 -27.76 -3.95 -1.31
CA MET A 1 -27.22 -2.82 -0.54
C MET A 1 -25.70 -2.87 -0.63
N SER A 2 -25.05 -1.74 -0.87
CA SER A 2 -23.59 -1.69 -0.88
C SER A 2 -23.04 -1.55 0.54
N LEU A 3 -22.08 -2.40 0.90
CA LEU A 3 -21.39 -2.35 2.17
C LEU A 3 -20.23 -1.36 2.07
N ASN A 4 -20.22 -0.32 2.91
CA ASN A 4 -19.17 0.70 2.88
C ASN A 4 -18.27 0.54 4.11
N ILE A 5 -16.97 0.36 3.88
CA ILE A 5 -15.95 0.11 4.89
C ILE A 5 -14.92 1.24 4.85
N PHE A 6 -14.74 1.91 5.98
CA PHE A 6 -13.70 2.92 6.16
C PHE A 6 -12.52 2.29 6.92
N MET A 7 -11.38 2.20 6.24
CA MET A 7 -10.10 1.79 6.83
C MET A 7 -9.39 3.04 7.36
N LEU A 8 -9.02 3.04 8.64
CA LEU A 8 -8.49 4.17 9.36
C LEU A 8 -6.98 4.00 9.56
N ASP A 9 -6.23 4.99 9.09
CA ASP A 9 -4.81 5.11 9.39
C ASP A 9 -4.59 5.38 10.90
N LYS A 10 -3.39 5.07 11.38
CA LYS A 10 -2.96 5.24 12.79
C LYS A 10 -3.14 6.68 13.27
N ASN A 11 -2.89 7.66 12.40
CA ASN A 11 -3.08 9.07 12.73
C ASN A 11 -4.56 9.43 12.99
N ILE A 12 -5.52 8.71 12.40
CA ILE A 12 -6.95 8.90 12.62
C ILE A 12 -7.38 8.27 13.94
N VAL A 13 -6.90 7.06 14.23
CA VAL A 13 -7.16 6.37 15.50
C VAL A 13 -6.61 7.21 16.66
N SER A 14 -5.39 7.73 16.53
CA SER A 14 -4.78 8.63 17.51
C SER A 14 -5.57 9.95 17.67
N LEU A 15 -6.11 10.50 16.57
CA LEU A 15 -6.96 11.69 16.62
C LEU A 15 -8.28 11.43 17.37
N ILE A 16 -8.91 10.26 17.16
CA ILE A 16 -10.11 9.86 17.90
C ILE A 16 -9.80 9.77 19.40
N GLN A 17 -8.70 9.09 19.75
CA GLN A 17 -8.27 8.92 21.13
C GLN A 17 -8.03 10.27 21.82
N SER A 18 -7.29 11.17 21.16
CA SER A 18 -6.92 12.49 21.70
C SER A 18 -8.02 13.55 21.56
N LYS A 19 -9.23 13.16 21.13
CA LYS A 19 -10.33 14.11 20.93
C LYS A 19 -10.69 14.86 22.21
N ASN A 20 -10.58 14.20 23.36
CA ASN A 20 -10.98 14.73 24.66
C ASN A 20 -9.82 15.37 25.44
N ASP A 21 -8.60 15.38 24.89
CA ASP A 21 -7.38 15.81 25.60
C ASP A 21 -7.24 17.33 25.76
N GLY A 22 -8.28 18.12 25.44
CA GLY A 22 -8.25 19.60 25.51
C GLY A 22 -7.29 20.29 24.55
N LYS A 23 -6.47 19.54 23.79
CA LYS A 23 -5.51 20.09 22.82
C LYS A 23 -6.20 20.73 21.62
N THR A 24 -5.68 21.88 21.20
CA THR A 24 -6.07 22.59 19.97
C THR A 24 -5.85 21.68 18.75
N LYS A 25 -6.86 21.59 17.90
CA LYS A 25 -6.86 20.74 16.70
C LYS A 25 -6.68 21.61 15.46
N THR A 26 -5.99 21.08 14.46
CA THR A 26 -5.87 21.74 13.14
C THR A 26 -7.21 21.70 12.40
N LYS A 27 -7.36 22.53 11.37
CA LYS A 27 -8.54 22.53 10.50
C LYS A 27 -8.81 21.14 9.90
N ASP A 28 -7.79 20.53 9.31
CA ASP A 28 -7.87 19.19 8.70
C ASP A 28 -8.29 18.11 9.71
N GLN A 29 -7.81 18.19 10.96
CA GLN A 29 -8.23 17.29 12.05
C GLN A 29 -9.71 17.49 12.43
N ILE A 30 -10.19 18.73 12.48
CA ILE A 30 -11.60 19.03 12.78
C ILE A 30 -12.50 18.51 11.66
N GLU A 31 -12.14 18.75 10.40
CA GLU A 31 -12.88 18.27 9.22
C GLU A 31 -12.96 16.74 9.20
N MET A 32 -11.85 16.06 9.50
CA MET A 32 -11.81 14.61 9.62
C MET A 32 -12.74 14.11 10.75
N LEU A 33 -12.70 14.70 11.95
CA LEU A 33 -13.62 14.32 13.03
C LEU A 33 -15.10 14.54 12.65
N GLN A 34 -15.41 15.61 11.91
CA GLN A 34 -16.76 15.86 11.40
C GLN A 34 -17.16 14.84 10.33
N LEU A 35 -16.25 14.46 9.43
CA LEU A 35 -16.48 13.38 8.46
C LEU A 35 -16.84 12.08 9.16
N LEU A 36 -16.05 11.67 10.16
CA LEU A 36 -16.30 10.44 10.93
C LEU A 36 -17.66 10.49 11.64
N LYS A 37 -17.99 11.60 12.32
CA LYS A 37 -19.30 11.78 12.97
C LYS A 37 -20.48 11.69 12.00
N ARG A 38 -20.37 12.30 10.82
CA ARG A 38 -21.43 12.24 9.79
C ARG A 38 -21.69 10.83 9.28
N HIS A 39 -20.69 9.96 9.36
CA HIS A 39 -20.73 8.57 8.91
C HIS A 39 -20.95 7.59 10.07
N ASP A 40 -21.26 8.04 11.28
CA ASP A 40 -21.70 7.16 12.38
C ASP A 40 -23.15 6.68 12.14
N LYS A 41 -23.30 5.74 11.19
CA LYS A 41 -24.58 5.12 10.79
C LYS A 41 -24.38 3.61 10.65
N SER A 42 -25.43 2.83 10.93
CA SER A 42 -25.39 1.35 10.94
C SER A 42 -25.02 0.69 9.60
N ILE A 43 -25.14 1.43 8.50
CA ILE A 43 -24.77 0.99 7.15
C ILE A 43 -23.25 1.06 6.88
N TYR A 44 -22.50 1.78 7.72
CA TYR A 44 -21.06 1.95 7.60
C TYR A 44 -20.31 1.05 8.58
N ARG A 45 -19.12 0.61 8.17
CA ARG A 45 -18.16 -0.06 9.03
C ARG A 45 -16.87 0.76 9.13
N PHE A 46 -16.30 0.85 10.33
CA PHE A 46 -15.01 1.51 10.57
C PHE A 46 -14.00 0.50 11.10
N SER A 47 -12.80 0.57 10.55
CA SER A 47 -11.76 -0.40 10.80
C SER A 47 -10.41 0.27 10.98
N SER A 48 -9.73 -0.03 12.08
CA SER A 48 -8.40 0.43 12.47
C SER A 48 -7.28 -0.49 11.98
N LEU A 49 -7.60 -1.53 11.21
CA LEU A 49 -6.68 -2.63 10.91
C LEU A 49 -5.42 -2.21 10.13
N SER A 50 -5.45 -1.09 9.43
CA SER A 50 -4.25 -0.46 8.85
C SER A 50 -3.25 0.02 9.90
N SER A 51 -3.71 0.50 11.06
CA SER A 51 -2.87 0.94 12.18
C SER A 51 -2.15 -0.23 12.88
N ALA A 52 -2.83 -1.38 12.99
CA ALA A 52 -2.28 -2.58 13.62
C ALA A 52 -1.04 -3.15 12.90
N ILE A 53 -0.91 -2.91 11.59
CA ILE A 53 0.22 -3.37 10.75
C ILE A 53 1.56 -2.75 11.17
N GLU A 54 1.56 -1.49 11.59
CA GLU A 54 2.77 -0.77 12.00
C GLU A 54 3.23 -1.20 13.41
N GLY A 55 2.33 -1.80 14.19
CA GLY A 55 2.50 -2.06 15.60
C GLY A 55 2.48 -0.77 16.45
N ARG A 56 2.05 -0.88 17.71
CA ARG A 56 2.04 0.24 18.67
C ARG A 56 3.45 0.73 18.98
N LYS A 57 4.45 -0.15 18.92
CA LYS A 57 5.86 0.14 19.21
C LYS A 57 6.72 0.44 17.98
N LYS A 58 6.14 0.58 16.78
CA LYS A 58 6.90 0.69 15.49
C LYS A 58 7.86 -0.48 15.27
N GLN A 59 7.48 -1.63 15.80
CA GLN A 59 8.18 -2.90 15.66
C GLN A 59 7.14 -3.94 15.29
N LYS A 60 7.59 -5.00 14.61
CA LYS A 60 6.73 -6.13 14.28
C LYS A 60 6.12 -6.68 15.57
N GLU A 61 4.80 -6.75 15.60
CA GLU A 61 4.06 -7.34 16.70
C GLU A 61 3.92 -8.85 16.47
N SER A 62 4.10 -9.63 17.54
CA SER A 62 3.72 -11.03 17.55
C SER A 62 2.21 -11.18 17.31
N LYS A 63 1.77 -12.41 17.02
CA LYS A 63 0.34 -12.71 16.86
C LYS A 63 -0.50 -12.20 18.05
N ILE A 64 0.01 -12.41 19.27
CA ILE A 64 -0.68 -12.00 20.50
C ILE A 64 -0.70 -10.48 20.67
N GLU A 65 0.42 -9.81 20.39
CA GLU A 65 0.49 -8.35 20.44
C GLU A 65 -0.44 -7.70 19.41
N SER A 66 -0.52 -8.28 18.20
CA SER A 66 -1.43 -7.83 17.13
C SER A 66 -2.89 -7.92 17.57
N ILE A 67 -3.29 -9.03 18.21
CA ILE A 67 -4.65 -9.21 18.78
C ILE A 67 -4.91 -8.14 19.84
N ASN A 68 -3.96 -7.94 20.77
CA ASN A 68 -4.11 -6.94 21.82
C ASN A 68 -4.19 -5.52 21.26
N THR A 69 -3.50 -5.22 20.16
CA THR A 69 -3.51 -3.91 19.48
C THR A 69 -4.86 -3.66 18.86
N VAL A 70 -5.37 -4.63 18.14
CA VAL A 70 -6.72 -4.61 17.61
C VAL A 70 -7.77 -4.41 18.69
N ASP A 71 -7.69 -5.15 19.81
CA ASP A 71 -8.67 -5.03 20.88
C ASP A 71 -8.67 -3.62 21.49
N TYR A 72 -7.47 -3.07 21.71
CA TYR A 72 -7.30 -1.72 22.21
C TYR A 72 -7.87 -0.66 21.25
N GLU A 73 -7.51 -0.73 19.97
CA GLU A 73 -7.99 0.23 18.97
C GLU A 73 -9.51 0.08 18.76
N THR A 74 -10.02 -1.14 18.80
CA THR A 74 -11.46 -1.43 18.78
C THR A 74 -12.20 -0.74 19.93
N GLN A 75 -11.63 -0.71 21.15
CA GLN A 75 -12.22 0.01 22.28
C GLN A 75 -12.25 1.53 22.03
N ILE A 76 -11.17 2.09 21.45
CA ILE A 76 -11.13 3.49 21.04
C ILE A 76 -12.26 3.78 20.05
N LEU A 77 -12.41 2.96 19.00
CA LEU A 77 -13.45 3.14 18.00
C LEU A 77 -14.86 3.03 18.60
N LYS A 78 -15.11 2.04 19.48
CA LYS A 78 -16.40 1.88 20.18
C LYS A 78 -16.74 3.07 21.10
N SER A 79 -15.72 3.69 21.70
CA SER A 79 -15.95 4.88 22.53
C SER A 79 -16.50 6.04 21.69
N PHE A 80 -16.07 6.13 20.42
CA PHE A 80 -16.40 7.21 19.50
C PHE A 80 -17.67 6.97 18.67
N PHE A 81 -17.79 5.81 18.02
CA PHE A 81 -18.92 5.44 17.17
C PHE A 81 -20.03 4.78 17.98
N LYS A 82 -21.25 5.32 17.91
CA LYS A 82 -22.41 4.79 18.65
C LYS A 82 -23.33 3.93 17.78
N LYS A 83 -23.29 4.10 16.46
CA LYS A 83 -24.22 3.46 15.51
C LYS A 83 -23.51 2.62 14.45
N ALA A 84 -22.37 3.08 13.92
CA ALA A 84 -21.61 2.35 12.94
C ALA A 84 -20.98 1.09 13.56
N LYS A 85 -20.84 0.03 12.75
CA LYS A 85 -20.14 -1.18 13.20
C LYS A 85 -18.63 -0.90 13.20
N THR A 86 -17.94 -1.40 14.21
CA THR A 86 -16.47 -1.33 14.30
C THR A 86 -15.85 -2.71 14.20
N ASP A 87 -14.52 -2.75 14.12
CA ASP A 87 -13.66 -3.94 14.13
C ASP A 87 -14.10 -5.08 15.05
N ALA A 88 -14.62 -4.79 16.25
CA ALA A 88 -15.15 -5.80 17.16
C ALA A 88 -16.14 -6.79 16.53
N HIS A 89 -16.91 -6.35 15.54
CA HIS A 89 -17.90 -7.18 14.86
C HIS A 89 -17.34 -7.91 13.64
N ILE A 90 -16.24 -7.43 13.06
CA ILE A 90 -15.56 -8.05 11.92
C ILE A 90 -14.52 -9.08 12.40
N LEU A 91 -13.89 -8.83 13.55
CA LEU A 91 -12.76 -9.59 14.04
C LEU A 91 -13.15 -10.74 14.95
N LYS A 92 -14.21 -10.59 15.77
CA LYS A 92 -14.72 -11.70 16.59
C LYS A 92 -15.29 -12.86 15.77
N SER A 93 -15.68 -12.63 14.51
CA SER A 93 -16.16 -13.70 13.64
C SER A 93 -15.04 -14.43 12.88
N ASN A 94 -13.84 -13.83 12.74
CA ASN A 94 -12.72 -14.37 11.95
C ASN A 94 -11.34 -14.08 12.56
N GLU A 95 -11.23 -14.18 13.89
CA GLU A 95 -10.04 -13.79 14.68
C GLU A 95 -8.76 -14.55 14.28
N SER A 96 -8.90 -15.82 13.89
CA SER A 96 -7.80 -16.67 13.43
C SER A 96 -7.23 -16.20 12.08
N ASN A 97 -8.10 -15.97 11.10
CA ASN A 97 -7.72 -15.54 9.75
C ASN A 97 -7.13 -14.11 9.77
N PHE A 98 -7.72 -13.24 10.58
CA PHE A 98 -7.23 -11.90 10.78
C PHE A 98 -5.85 -11.88 11.45
N SER A 99 -5.72 -12.54 12.61
CA SER A 99 -4.42 -12.60 13.30
C SER A 99 -3.36 -13.29 12.44
N GLU A 100 -3.74 -14.21 11.56
CA GLU A 100 -2.82 -14.78 10.58
C GLU A 100 -2.33 -13.70 9.61
N VAL A 101 -3.21 -13.04 8.83
CA VAL A 101 -2.87 -11.99 7.85
C VAL A 101 -1.97 -10.88 8.42
N PHE A 102 -2.17 -10.50 9.67
CA PHE A 102 -1.47 -9.37 10.30
C PHE A 102 -0.38 -9.77 11.29
N SER A 103 -0.23 -11.05 11.63
CA SER A 103 0.88 -11.50 12.47
C SER A 103 2.18 -11.65 11.70
N GLN A 104 3.27 -11.74 12.46
CA GLN A 104 4.58 -12.20 12.03
C GLN A 104 4.61 -13.46 11.13
N TYR A 105 3.53 -14.26 11.08
CA TYR A 105 3.46 -15.49 10.29
C TYR A 105 2.97 -15.30 8.85
N ASN A 106 2.21 -14.25 8.57
CA ASN A 106 1.75 -13.91 7.22
C ASN A 106 2.40 -12.62 6.71
N VAL A 107 3.54 -12.26 7.35
CA VAL A 107 4.57 -11.37 6.81
C VAL A 107 4.49 -11.50 5.31
N LEU A 108 4.12 -10.40 4.65
CA LEU A 108 4.43 -10.17 3.24
C LEU A 108 5.74 -10.90 3.00
N HIS A 109 5.70 -12.09 2.37
CA HIS A 109 6.79 -13.08 2.40
C HIS A 109 8.12 -12.50 1.83
N ASN A 110 8.00 -11.29 1.31
CA ASN A 110 8.96 -10.47 0.63
C ASN A 110 9.21 -9.11 1.33
N GLN A 111 8.88 -8.86 2.61
CA GLN A 111 9.14 -7.56 3.26
C GLN A 111 10.59 -7.12 3.04
N GLU A 112 11.54 -8.00 3.39
CA GLU A 112 12.96 -7.69 3.26
C GLU A 112 13.37 -7.52 1.79
N LYS A 113 12.71 -8.23 0.86
CA LYS A 113 12.89 -8.02 -0.58
C LYS A 113 12.34 -6.66 -1.05
N TYR A 114 11.17 -6.23 -0.58
CA TYR A 114 10.63 -4.90 -0.92
C TYR A 114 11.46 -3.79 -0.30
N LYS A 115 11.95 -3.98 0.93
CA LYS A 115 12.90 -3.07 1.56
C LYS A 115 14.23 -3.02 0.81
N SER A 116 14.73 -4.16 0.31
CA SER A 116 15.95 -4.17 -0.50
C SER A 116 15.76 -3.45 -1.84
N VAL A 117 14.61 -3.60 -2.49
CA VAL A 117 14.25 -2.80 -3.67
C VAL A 117 14.19 -1.31 -3.35
N LEU A 118 13.61 -0.91 -2.21
CA LEU A 118 13.62 0.50 -1.78
C LEU A 118 15.05 0.99 -1.52
N LYS A 119 15.92 0.19 -0.90
CA LYS A 119 17.36 0.51 -0.74
C LYS A 119 18.01 0.73 -2.09
N LYS A 120 17.81 -0.21 -3.02
CA LYS A 120 18.36 -0.12 -4.38
C LYS A 120 17.84 1.11 -5.12
N TYR A 121 16.56 1.44 -4.98
CA TYR A 121 15.99 2.66 -5.54
C TYR A 121 16.71 3.92 -5.04
N TYR A 122 16.96 4.04 -3.73
CA TYR A 122 17.68 5.21 -3.20
C TYR A 122 19.16 5.25 -3.60
N GLU A 123 19.84 4.10 -3.63
CA GLU A 123 21.21 3.97 -4.14
C GLU A 123 21.30 4.44 -5.61
N LEU A 124 20.42 3.95 -6.48
CA LEU A 124 20.37 4.36 -7.87
C LEU A 124 19.98 5.84 -8.00
N ARG A 125 19.10 6.33 -7.13
CA ARG A 125 18.71 7.74 -7.13
C ARG A 125 19.91 8.67 -6.90
N GLU A 126 20.87 8.30 -6.06
CA GLU A 126 22.12 9.06 -5.89
C GLU A 126 22.96 9.11 -7.17
N LYS A 127 22.98 8.01 -7.95
CA LYS A 127 23.69 7.91 -9.25
C LYS A 127 23.01 8.71 -10.37
N TYR A 128 21.68 8.74 -10.40
CA TYR A 128 20.91 9.24 -11.54
C TYR A 128 20.31 10.65 -11.36
N VAL A 129 20.21 11.16 -10.13
CA VAL A 129 19.65 12.49 -9.87
C VAL A 129 20.69 13.58 -10.17
N GLU A 130 20.29 14.53 -10.99
CA GLU A 130 21.04 15.75 -11.28
C GLU A 130 20.22 16.97 -10.86
N LYS A 131 20.81 17.89 -10.09
CA LYS A 131 20.17 19.14 -9.64
C LYS A 131 18.78 18.91 -9.01
N GLY A 132 18.59 17.79 -8.31
CA GLY A 132 17.36 17.46 -7.57
C GLY A 132 16.30 16.68 -8.37
N SER A 133 16.51 16.39 -9.65
CA SER A 133 15.58 15.58 -10.48
C SER A 133 16.31 14.56 -11.35
N ILE A 134 15.58 13.59 -11.93
CA ILE A 134 16.16 12.62 -12.87
C ILE A 134 16.00 13.17 -14.29
N PRO A 135 17.10 13.40 -15.04
CA PRO A 135 17.04 13.87 -16.43
C PRO A 135 16.23 12.92 -17.34
N LEU A 136 15.52 13.47 -18.33
CA LEU A 136 14.64 12.72 -19.22
C LEU A 136 15.36 11.53 -19.90
N ASN A 137 16.56 11.77 -20.42
CA ASN A 137 17.39 10.78 -21.09
C ASN A 137 17.96 9.68 -20.15
N LYS A 138 17.83 9.86 -18.83
CA LYS A 138 18.31 8.91 -17.82
C LYS A 138 17.19 8.08 -17.17
N LYS A 139 15.93 8.47 -17.37
CA LYS A 139 14.76 7.80 -16.75
C LYS A 139 14.62 6.34 -17.15
N GLU A 140 14.83 6.04 -18.44
CA GLU A 140 14.72 4.68 -18.97
C GLU A 140 15.83 3.79 -18.40
N ALA A 141 17.08 4.21 -18.50
CA ALA A 141 18.22 3.48 -17.95
C ALA A 141 18.07 3.18 -16.44
N PHE A 142 17.63 4.17 -15.65
CA PHE A 142 17.32 3.96 -14.24
C PHE A 142 16.18 2.93 -14.09
N SER A 143 15.07 3.11 -14.80
CA SER A 143 13.93 2.18 -14.70
C SER A 143 14.33 0.75 -15.04
N PHE A 144 15.13 0.53 -16.08
CA PHE A 144 15.56 -0.80 -16.51
C PHE A 144 16.54 -1.44 -15.53
N GLU A 145 17.53 -0.69 -15.02
CA GLU A 145 18.46 -1.18 -14.00
C GLU A 145 17.72 -1.60 -12.71
N LEU A 146 16.66 -0.88 -12.35
CA LEU A 146 15.82 -1.26 -11.21
C LEU A 146 14.92 -2.46 -11.52
N LEU A 147 14.36 -2.57 -12.74
CA LEU A 147 13.56 -3.73 -13.16
C LEU A 147 14.37 -5.03 -13.15
N GLU A 148 15.61 -5.00 -13.61
CA GLU A 148 16.53 -6.14 -13.53
C GLU A 148 16.75 -6.58 -12.08
N TYR A 149 16.95 -5.63 -11.16
CA TYR A 149 17.08 -5.93 -9.74
C TYR A 149 15.79 -6.53 -9.16
N ILE A 150 14.61 -6.00 -9.52
CA ILE A 150 13.31 -6.51 -9.06
C ILE A 150 13.06 -7.94 -9.55
N GLU A 151 13.36 -8.21 -10.82
CA GLU A 151 13.22 -9.55 -11.40
C GLU A 151 14.12 -10.56 -10.72
N ALA A 152 15.38 -10.20 -10.44
CA ALA A 152 16.32 -11.06 -9.71
C ALA A 152 15.85 -11.39 -8.27
N GLN A 153 14.95 -10.60 -7.70
CA GLN A 153 14.35 -10.84 -6.38
C GLN A 153 13.06 -11.67 -6.44
N ASP A 154 12.56 -12.03 -7.63
CA ASP A 154 11.28 -12.69 -7.83
C ASP A 154 10.12 -11.89 -7.18
N ILE A 155 10.09 -10.58 -7.50
CA ILE A 155 9.02 -9.67 -7.09
C ILE A 155 8.18 -9.30 -8.31
N ALA A 156 6.85 -9.41 -8.18
CA ALA A 156 5.92 -8.93 -9.20
C ALA A 156 6.08 -7.41 -9.43
N LYS A 157 6.32 -7.03 -10.70
CA LYS A 157 6.55 -5.64 -11.13
C LYS A 157 5.29 -4.77 -11.03
N GLU A 158 4.11 -5.39 -11.03
CA GLU A 158 2.81 -4.76 -10.87
C GLU A 158 2.46 -4.44 -9.41
N ASN A 159 3.30 -4.84 -8.45
CA ASN A 159 3.03 -4.59 -7.05
C ASN A 159 2.90 -3.08 -6.76
N PRO A 160 1.95 -2.64 -5.90
CA PRO A 160 1.78 -1.24 -5.51
C PRO A 160 3.05 -0.51 -5.06
N ILE A 161 3.93 -1.20 -4.31
CA ILE A 161 5.22 -0.67 -3.84
C ILE A 161 6.14 -0.36 -5.02
N ILE A 162 6.18 -1.27 -6.00
CA ILE A 162 7.00 -1.13 -7.20
C ILE A 162 6.44 -0.05 -8.13
N SER A 163 5.11 -0.04 -8.26
CA SER A 163 4.40 0.92 -9.10
C SER A 163 4.75 2.36 -8.72
N ILE A 164 4.65 2.74 -7.45
CA ILE A 164 4.93 4.13 -7.04
C ILE A 164 6.38 4.55 -7.29
N ILE A 165 7.34 3.62 -7.22
CA ILE A 165 8.74 3.90 -7.51
C ILE A 165 8.91 4.29 -8.98
N PHE A 166 8.29 3.55 -9.91
CA PHE A 166 8.39 3.88 -11.33
C PHE A 166 7.67 5.16 -11.71
N LEU A 167 6.56 5.49 -11.04
CA LEU A 167 5.93 6.80 -11.19
C LEU A 167 6.86 7.92 -10.74
N ALA A 168 7.59 7.73 -9.64
CA ALA A 168 8.56 8.71 -9.14
C ALA A 168 9.77 8.87 -10.06
N ILE A 169 10.35 7.76 -10.56
CA ILE A 169 11.48 7.78 -11.50
C ILE A 169 11.08 8.54 -12.77
N ASN A 170 9.93 8.18 -13.32
CA ASN A 170 9.48 8.70 -14.62
C ASN A 170 8.76 10.04 -14.53
N GLN A 171 8.48 10.51 -13.29
CA GLN A 171 7.76 11.75 -12.99
C GLN A 171 6.36 11.76 -13.63
N ILE A 172 5.68 10.61 -13.55
CA ILE A 172 4.31 10.46 -14.03
C ILE A 172 3.36 10.98 -12.97
N ILE A 173 2.69 12.09 -13.27
CA ILE A 173 1.74 12.76 -12.38
C ILE A 173 0.38 12.82 -13.07
N ASP A 174 -0.67 12.44 -12.35
CA ASP A 174 -2.05 12.66 -12.77
C ASP A 174 -2.63 13.77 -11.89
N ASN A 175 -3.01 14.89 -12.52
CA ASN A 175 -3.39 16.13 -11.82
C ASN A 175 -4.71 16.03 -11.04
N LYS A 176 -5.38 14.87 -11.08
CA LYS A 176 -6.62 14.64 -10.32
C LYS A 176 -6.41 14.45 -8.81
N TYR A 177 -5.19 14.15 -8.37
CA TYR A 177 -4.90 13.86 -6.97
C TYR A 177 -4.68 15.14 -6.15
N ILE A 178 -5.06 15.11 -4.88
CA ILE A 178 -4.94 16.26 -3.96
C ILE A 178 -3.49 16.65 -3.65
N ASP A 179 -2.55 15.71 -3.69
CA ASP A 179 -1.11 15.90 -3.58
C ASP A 179 -0.38 14.95 -4.55
N ASN A 180 0.92 15.15 -4.74
CA ASN A 180 1.74 14.22 -5.50
C ASN A 180 1.87 12.89 -4.72
N PRO A 181 1.32 11.76 -5.22
CA PRO A 181 1.39 10.49 -4.52
C PRO A 181 2.83 10.01 -4.29
N CYS A 182 3.79 10.40 -5.13
CA CYS A 182 5.20 10.04 -4.97
C CYS A 182 5.85 10.68 -3.73
N ASN A 183 5.19 11.65 -3.08
CA ASN A 183 5.68 12.26 -1.84
C ASN A 183 5.78 11.25 -0.68
N VAL A 184 5.08 10.12 -0.74
CA VAL A 184 5.22 9.02 0.23
C VAL A 184 6.64 8.41 0.23
N LEU A 185 7.42 8.61 -0.85
CA LEU A 185 8.82 8.16 -0.96
C LEU A 185 9.82 9.19 -0.40
N LYS A 186 9.36 10.33 0.16
CA LYS A 186 10.27 11.35 0.68
C LYS A 186 10.95 10.90 1.97
N LEU A 187 12.27 10.98 2.00
CA LEU A 187 13.06 10.74 3.21
C LEU A 187 12.82 11.86 4.23
N LYS A 188 12.51 11.49 5.47
CA LYS A 188 12.39 12.40 6.61
C LYS A 188 13.79 12.76 7.11
N LYS A 189 14.03 14.06 7.30
CA LYS A 189 15.29 14.58 7.86
C LYS A 189 15.51 14.05 9.28
N GLY A 190 16.76 13.79 9.63
CA GLY A 190 17.15 13.34 10.98
C GLY A 190 16.88 11.87 11.29
N LYS A 191 16.51 11.06 10.30
CA LYS A 191 16.36 9.60 10.40
C LYS A 191 17.37 8.89 9.51
N SER A 192 17.81 7.71 9.92
CA SER A 192 18.62 6.83 9.09
C SER A 192 17.86 6.38 7.83
N LEU A 193 18.58 5.89 6.82
CA LEU A 193 17.96 5.33 5.63
C LEU A 193 17.06 4.13 5.97
N ASP A 194 17.51 3.24 6.86
CA ASP A 194 16.75 2.07 7.29
C ASP A 194 15.44 2.44 8.00
N GLU A 195 15.47 3.44 8.89
CA GLU A 195 14.27 3.95 9.54
C GLU A 195 13.31 4.57 8.53
N ASN A 196 13.82 5.34 7.56
CA ASN A 196 12.99 5.90 6.50
C ASN A 196 12.34 4.80 5.67
N ILE A 197 13.12 3.84 5.18
CA ILE A 197 12.64 2.70 4.39
C ILE A 197 11.60 1.90 5.16
N HIS A 198 11.78 1.71 6.47
CA HIS A 198 10.79 1.02 7.28
C HIS A 198 9.44 1.75 7.32
N ASN A 199 9.45 3.07 7.53
CA ASN A 199 8.21 3.87 7.54
C ASN A 199 7.56 3.87 6.15
N ILE A 200 8.34 4.09 5.10
CA ILE A 200 7.86 4.13 3.72
C ILE A 200 7.27 2.77 3.33
N TYR A 201 7.94 1.67 3.65
CA TYR A 201 7.41 0.33 3.41
C TYR A 201 6.07 0.12 4.12
N SER A 202 5.93 0.57 5.37
CA SER A 202 4.68 0.46 6.12
C SER A 202 3.52 1.12 5.36
N ASP A 203 3.72 2.37 4.94
CA ASP A 203 2.73 3.13 4.16
C ASP A 203 2.41 2.45 2.81
N LEU A 204 3.44 2.02 2.09
CA LEU A 204 3.28 1.43 0.75
C LEU A 204 2.68 0.02 0.77
N SER A 205 2.76 -0.69 1.90
CA SER A 205 2.23 -2.04 2.04
C SER A 205 0.70 -2.09 2.20
N ILE A 206 0.07 -0.96 2.53
CA ILE A 206 -1.36 -0.87 2.85
C ILE A 206 -2.27 -1.44 1.73
N PRO A 207 -2.09 -1.12 0.43
CA PRO A 207 -2.92 -1.70 -0.61
C PRO A 207 -2.85 -3.24 -0.67
N ASN A 208 -1.66 -3.82 -0.49
CA ASN A 208 -1.47 -5.28 -0.48
C ASN A 208 -2.08 -5.95 0.76
N LEU A 209 -2.20 -5.21 1.85
CA LEU A 209 -2.80 -5.73 3.08
C LEU A 209 -4.31 -5.67 3.00
N ILE A 210 -4.86 -4.59 2.43
CA ILE A 210 -6.28 -4.48 2.11
C ILE A 210 -6.70 -5.59 1.13
N SER A 211 -5.86 -5.94 0.15
CA SER A 211 -6.16 -6.99 -0.83
C SER A 211 -6.34 -8.39 -0.22
N ARG A 212 -5.67 -8.63 0.92
CA ARG A 212 -5.70 -9.90 1.66
C ARG A 212 -6.84 -9.99 2.67
N LEU A 213 -7.57 -8.90 2.90
CA LEU A 213 -8.69 -8.91 3.83
C LEU A 213 -9.87 -9.67 3.24
N GLU A 214 -10.31 -10.70 3.94
CA GLU A 214 -11.56 -11.40 3.65
C GLU A 214 -12.71 -10.71 4.39
N PHE A 215 -13.72 -10.26 3.65
CA PHE A 215 -14.90 -9.62 4.24
C PHE A 215 -16.14 -10.49 4.09
N GLU A 216 -16.89 -10.66 5.17
CA GLU A 216 -18.23 -11.24 5.11
C GLU A 216 -19.26 -10.17 4.76
N GLY A 217 -19.98 -10.37 3.65
CA GLY A 217 -21.01 -9.48 3.17
C GLY A 217 -21.81 -10.02 1.99
N LYS A 218 -22.99 -9.44 1.75
CA LYS A 218 -23.78 -9.66 0.54
C LYS A 218 -23.86 -8.33 -0.24
N GLY A 219 -23.56 -8.36 -1.54
CA GLY A 219 -23.60 -7.18 -2.42
C GLY A 219 -22.26 -6.46 -2.57
N ASP A 220 -22.26 -5.35 -3.31
CA ASP A 220 -21.05 -4.57 -3.61
C ASP A 220 -20.42 -3.99 -2.35
N ILE A 221 -19.14 -4.26 -2.13
CA ILE A 221 -18.41 -3.69 -1.01
C ILE A 221 -17.51 -2.54 -1.53
N LYS A 222 -17.45 -1.43 -0.80
CA LYS A 222 -16.60 -0.26 -1.11
C LYS A 222 -15.68 0.00 0.07
N ILE A 223 -14.37 -0.04 -0.16
CA ILE A 223 -13.35 0.32 0.82
C ILE A 223 -12.90 1.75 0.59
N THR A 224 -12.84 2.55 1.63
CA THR A 224 -12.24 3.89 1.62
C THR A 224 -11.17 3.96 2.70
N PHE A 225 -9.94 4.26 2.32
CA PHE A 225 -8.85 4.52 3.26
C PHE A 225 -8.89 5.98 3.70
N LEU A 226 -8.78 6.23 5.01
CA LEU A 226 -8.79 7.56 5.61
C LEU A 226 -7.48 7.81 6.35
N THR A 227 -6.79 8.89 5.98
CA THR A 227 -5.56 9.38 6.61
C THR A 227 -5.54 10.91 6.61
N LEU A 228 -4.78 11.51 7.53
CA LEU A 228 -4.45 12.94 7.49
C LEU A 228 -3.22 13.24 6.61
N ASP A 229 -2.47 12.22 6.17
CA ASP A 229 -1.34 12.38 5.28
C ASP A 229 -1.83 12.51 3.83
N LYS A 230 -1.68 13.70 3.25
CA LYS A 230 -2.18 14.01 1.90
C LYS A 230 -1.47 13.21 0.80
N ALA A 231 -0.18 12.93 0.99
CA ALA A 231 0.58 12.12 0.04
C ALA A 231 0.11 10.66 0.09
N LEU A 232 -0.08 10.12 1.30
CA LEU A 232 -0.61 8.77 1.47
C LEU A 232 -2.05 8.64 0.95
N SER A 233 -2.90 9.63 1.20
CA SER A 233 -4.25 9.68 0.62
C SER A 233 -4.20 9.62 -0.90
N SER A 234 -3.35 10.44 -1.53
CA SER A 234 -3.18 10.47 -2.98
C SER A 234 -2.61 9.17 -3.54
N TYR A 235 -1.69 8.53 -2.82
CA TYR A 235 -1.16 7.21 -3.17
C TYR A 235 -2.27 6.15 -3.17
N MET A 236 -3.13 6.14 -2.16
CA MET A 236 -4.25 5.19 -2.08
C MET A 236 -5.29 5.41 -3.19
N GLU A 237 -5.50 6.65 -3.64
CA GLU A 237 -6.39 6.99 -4.76
C GLU A 237 -5.92 6.47 -6.13
N ILE A 238 -4.64 6.08 -6.26
CA ILE A 238 -4.17 5.39 -7.47
C ILE A 238 -4.92 4.08 -7.67
N PHE A 239 -5.29 3.42 -6.56
CA PHE A 239 -5.80 2.05 -6.56
C PHE A 239 -7.31 1.98 -6.38
N LYS A 240 -7.92 0.99 -7.02
CA LYS A 240 -9.30 0.55 -6.80
C LYS A 240 -9.26 -0.84 -6.18
N PHE A 241 -10.06 -1.02 -5.15
CA PHE A 241 -10.24 -2.29 -4.49
C PHE A 241 -11.53 -2.92 -5.03
N ASN A 242 -11.38 -3.88 -5.94
CA ASN A 242 -12.51 -4.62 -6.53
C ASN A 242 -12.72 -5.93 -5.76
N TYR A 243 -13.97 -6.34 -5.60
CA TYR A 243 -14.28 -7.58 -4.88
C TYR A 243 -14.52 -8.72 -5.86
N ILE A 244 -13.75 -9.79 -5.69
CA ILE A 244 -13.95 -11.06 -6.38
C ILE A 244 -14.68 -11.98 -5.41
N SER A 245 -15.90 -12.38 -5.76
CA SER A 245 -16.64 -13.38 -4.99
C SER A 245 -16.31 -14.77 -5.48
N GLU A 246 -15.84 -15.64 -4.58
CA GLU A 246 -16.15 -17.08 -4.46
C GLU A 246 -14.94 -17.88 -3.95
N ILE A 247 -14.90 -18.14 -2.64
CA ILE A 247 -14.11 -19.24 -2.07
C ILE A 247 -15.11 -20.25 -1.50
N LYS A 248 -15.24 -21.41 -2.14
CA LYS A 248 -15.96 -22.56 -1.56
C LYS A 248 -15.06 -23.19 -0.51
N LYS A 249 -15.36 -23.01 0.78
CA LYS A 249 -14.76 -23.83 1.85
C LYS A 249 -15.64 -25.06 2.10
N ASN A 250 -15.02 -26.22 2.29
CA ASN A 250 -15.66 -27.55 2.40
C ASN A 250 -16.61 -27.75 3.61
N THR A 251 -16.88 -26.71 4.41
CA THR A 251 -17.65 -26.81 5.67
C THR A 251 -18.94 -25.98 5.70
N GLY A 252 -19.39 -25.43 4.56
CA GLY A 252 -20.64 -24.69 4.44
C GLY A 252 -20.50 -23.43 3.60
N TYR A 253 -21.62 -22.96 3.04
CA TYR A 253 -21.68 -21.83 2.08
C TYR A 253 -21.34 -20.48 2.74
N LEU A 254 -20.05 -20.18 2.95
CA LEU A 254 -19.56 -18.83 3.24
C LEU A 254 -19.12 -18.16 1.94
N LYS A 255 -19.76 -17.04 1.56
CA LYS A 255 -19.26 -16.18 0.48
C LYS A 255 -18.14 -15.31 1.04
N LEU A 256 -16.90 -15.75 0.86
CA LEU A 256 -15.71 -14.93 1.09
C LEU A 256 -15.47 -14.07 -0.15
N HIS A 257 -15.21 -12.78 0.07
CA HIS A 257 -14.80 -11.88 -1.00
C HIS A 257 -13.30 -11.59 -0.88
N GLN A 258 -12.55 -11.89 -1.93
CA GLN A 258 -11.16 -11.44 -2.09
C GLN A 258 -11.15 -10.04 -2.69
N VAL A 259 -10.13 -9.26 -2.36
CA VAL A 259 -9.98 -7.89 -2.84
C VAL A 259 -8.84 -7.84 -3.86
N GLU A 260 -9.16 -7.52 -5.10
CA GLU A 260 -8.18 -7.23 -6.14
C GLU A 260 -7.82 -5.73 -6.14
N VAL A 261 -6.55 -5.43 -6.41
CA VAL A 261 -6.02 -4.06 -6.44
C VAL A 261 -5.73 -3.69 -7.89
N GLU A 262 -6.47 -2.72 -8.42
CA GLU A 262 -6.30 -2.24 -9.79
C GLU A 262 -5.89 -0.77 -9.81
N ILE A 263 -5.06 -0.37 -10.79
CA ILE A 263 -4.77 1.03 -11.03
C ILE A 263 -5.94 1.70 -11.75
N GLN A 264 -6.47 2.78 -11.18
CA GLN A 264 -7.62 3.51 -11.72
C GLN A 264 -7.26 4.35 -12.95
N SER A 265 -6.13 5.06 -12.88
CA SER A 265 -5.76 6.03 -13.91
C SER A 265 -5.41 5.34 -15.22
N LYS A 266 -6.07 5.74 -16.32
CA LYS A 266 -5.75 5.27 -17.67
C LYS A 266 -4.33 5.69 -18.06
N LEU A 267 -3.91 6.91 -17.71
CA LEU A 267 -2.56 7.42 -17.95
C LEU A 267 -1.52 6.50 -17.30
N ILE A 268 -1.70 6.19 -16.01
CA ILE A 268 -0.78 5.34 -15.26
C ILE A 268 -0.74 3.91 -15.84
N ARG A 269 -1.89 3.34 -16.19
CA ARG A 269 -1.94 2.00 -16.83
C ARG A 269 -1.22 1.96 -18.17
N SER A 270 -1.45 2.95 -19.04
CA SER A 270 -0.75 3.04 -20.33
C SER A 270 0.75 3.22 -20.15
N PHE A 271 1.16 4.00 -19.15
CA PHE A 271 2.58 4.16 -18.81
C PHE A 271 3.23 2.82 -18.44
N PHE A 272 2.63 2.05 -17.52
CA PHE A 272 3.19 0.75 -17.11
C PHE A 272 3.26 -0.24 -18.26
N LYS A 273 2.21 -0.30 -19.08
CA LYS A 273 2.20 -1.14 -20.27
C LYS A 273 3.40 -0.83 -21.16
N ASN A 274 3.60 0.43 -21.52
CA ASN A 274 4.72 0.85 -22.38
C ASN A 274 6.08 0.59 -21.72
N LEU A 275 6.23 0.88 -20.41
CA LEU A 275 7.47 0.66 -19.68
C LEU A 275 7.90 -0.81 -19.73
N PHE A 276 6.97 -1.72 -19.45
CA PHE A 276 7.27 -3.15 -19.42
C PHE A 276 7.48 -3.72 -20.82
N GLU A 277 6.68 -3.32 -21.82
CA GLU A 277 6.90 -3.72 -23.21
C GLU A 277 8.29 -3.31 -23.72
N ASN A 278 8.72 -2.08 -23.43
CA ASN A 278 10.05 -1.59 -23.82
C ASN A 278 11.18 -2.35 -23.11
N TRP A 279 10.99 -2.70 -21.84
CA TRP A 279 11.99 -3.46 -21.08
C TRP A 279 12.12 -4.91 -21.58
N GLU A 280 11.01 -5.59 -21.88
CA GLU A 280 11.07 -6.94 -22.47
C GLU A 280 11.73 -6.90 -23.86
N ALA A 281 11.46 -5.86 -24.67
CA ALA A 281 12.11 -5.69 -25.96
C ALA A 281 13.63 -5.47 -25.86
N SER A 282 14.10 -4.72 -24.84
CA SER A 282 15.53 -4.45 -24.65
C SER A 282 16.32 -5.70 -24.27
N LYS A 283 15.70 -6.63 -23.53
CA LYS A 283 16.27 -7.96 -23.21
C LYS A 283 16.45 -8.84 -24.44
N ASN A 284 15.48 -8.83 -25.35
CA ASN A 284 15.55 -9.64 -26.56
C ASN A 284 16.64 -9.15 -27.52
N ASN A 285 16.85 -7.83 -27.59
CA ASN A 285 17.91 -7.22 -28.41
C ASN A 285 19.32 -7.45 -27.84
N SER A 286 19.49 -7.55 -26.51
CA SER A 286 20.78 -7.87 -25.90
C SER A 286 21.18 -9.34 -26.09
N HIS A 287 20.20 -10.26 -26.20
CA HIS A 287 20.45 -11.68 -26.48
C HIS A 287 20.73 -11.97 -27.96
N SER A 288 20.25 -11.15 -28.90
CA SER A 288 20.56 -11.31 -30.33
C SER A 288 22.01 -10.96 -30.69
N ILE A 289 22.69 -10.14 -29.90
CA ILE A 289 24.08 -9.70 -30.19
C ILE A 289 25.11 -10.71 -29.67
N SER A 290 24.79 -11.51 -28.65
CA SER A 290 25.71 -12.51 -28.07
C SER A 290 25.78 -13.84 -28.85
N SER A 291 24.91 -14.05 -29.84
CA SER A 291 24.85 -15.28 -30.65
C SER A 291 25.65 -15.22 -31.96
N THR A 292 26.17 -14.05 -32.36
CA THR A 292 27.10 -13.93 -33.49
C THR A 292 28.55 -14.06 -33.02
N LYS A 293 29.04 -15.30 -32.89
CA LYS A 293 30.50 -15.56 -32.95
C LYS A 293 30.99 -15.24 -34.36
N PRO A 294 32.11 -14.51 -34.54
CA PRO A 294 32.71 -14.36 -35.86
C PRO A 294 33.20 -15.73 -36.32
N SER A 295 32.69 -16.21 -37.45
CA SER A 295 33.32 -17.31 -38.17
C SER A 295 34.66 -16.80 -38.67
N ASN A 296 35.75 -17.21 -38.04
CA ASN A 296 37.07 -17.11 -38.64
C ASN A 296 37.05 -17.86 -39.96
N LYS A 297 37.01 -17.12 -41.07
CA LYS A 297 37.43 -17.63 -42.37
C LYS A 297 38.93 -17.35 -42.49
N THR A 298 39.73 -18.39 -42.29
CA THR A 298 41.07 -18.50 -42.86
C THR A 298 40.91 -18.94 -44.31
N GLU A 299 41.32 -18.07 -45.24
CA GLU A 299 41.94 -18.41 -46.52
C GLU A 299 43.06 -17.39 -46.77
#